data_AF-T1EK14-F1
#
_entry.id   AF-T1EK14-F1
#
_cell.length_a   1.000
_cell.length_b   1.000
_cell.length_c   1.000
_cell.angle_alpha   90.00
_cell.angle_beta   90.00
_cell.angle_gamma   90.00
#
_symmetry.space_group_name_H-M   'P 1'
#
loop_
_entity.id
_entity.type
_entity.pdbx_description
1 polymer ?
#
loop_
_entity_poly.entity_id
_entity_poly.type
_entity_poly.pdbx_seq_one_letter_code
_entity_poly.pdbx_strand_id
1 'polypeptide(L)'
;TVEELTKTLKAMKDGKAAGPSGLTNDIIKASGTAGIQTLLQLCREIWRNCSMPTEWNYSMTVPLYKGKGYPLNCSSYRGIRLL
;
A
#
# COMPACT_ATOMS: atom_id res chain seq x y z
N THR A 1 3.40 -14.33 -12.69
CA THR A 1 4.69 -15.06 -12.59
C THR A 1 5.73 -14.19 -11.89
N VAL A 2 6.97 -14.68 -11.70
CA VAL A 2 8.06 -13.86 -11.09
C VAL A 2 8.37 -12.63 -11.96
N GLU A 3 8.36 -12.81 -13.27
CA GLU A 3 8.64 -11.76 -14.27
C GLU A 3 7.58 -10.66 -14.21
N GLU A 4 6.30 -11.05 -14.17
CA GLU A 4 5.17 -10.12 -14.04
C GLU A 4 5.26 -9.32 -12.73
N LEU A 5 5.52 -10.00 -11.60
CA LEU A 5 5.61 -9.34 -10.31
C LEU A 5 6.79 -8.36 -10.27
N THR A 6 7.94 -8.77 -10.80
CA THR A 6 9.14 -7.90 -10.89
C THR A 6 8.88 -6.67 -11.76
N LYS A 7 8.20 -6.85 -12.90
CA LYS A 7 7.83 -5.73 -13.79
C LYS A 7 6.88 -4.75 -13.09
N THR A 8 5.88 -5.27 -12.39
CA THR A 8 4.92 -4.46 -11.63
C THR A 8 5.61 -3.68 -10.52
N LEU A 9 6.46 -4.34 -9.72
CA LEU A 9 7.22 -3.69 -8.64
C LEU A 9 8.08 -2.54 -9.18
N LYS A 10 8.78 -2.75 -10.30
CA LYS A 10 9.58 -1.67 -10.92
C LYS A 10 8.73 -0.47 -11.36
N ALA A 11 7.50 -0.69 -11.80
CA ALA A 11 6.59 0.37 -12.25
C ALA A 11 5.90 1.15 -11.11
N MET A 12 5.94 0.65 -9.87
CA MET A 12 5.37 1.34 -8.71
C MET A 12 6.12 2.65 -8.44
N LYS A 13 5.42 3.68 -7.96
CA LYS A 13 6.05 4.96 -7.61
C LYS A 13 6.75 4.88 -6.26
N ASP A 14 7.93 5.49 -6.17
CA ASP A 14 8.71 5.62 -4.93
C ASP A 14 8.14 6.73 -4.04
N GLY A 15 8.51 6.72 -2.75
CA GLY A 15 8.14 7.78 -1.80
C GLY A 15 6.65 7.84 -1.48
N LYS A 16 5.96 6.70 -1.56
CA LYS A 16 4.55 6.58 -1.14
C LYS A 16 4.48 6.30 0.36
N ALA A 17 3.54 6.97 1.02
CA ALA A 17 3.26 6.75 2.44
C ALA A 17 2.77 5.31 2.67
N ALA A 18 3.22 4.71 3.77
CA ALA A 18 2.76 3.40 4.19
C ALA A 18 1.33 3.45 4.75
N GLY A 19 0.59 2.36 4.54
CA GLY A 19 -0.65 2.08 5.26
C GLY A 19 -0.43 1.55 6.68
N PRO A 20 -1.47 0.98 7.29
CA PRO A 20 -1.40 0.39 8.64
C PRO A 20 -0.31 -0.68 8.82
N SER A 21 0.10 -1.35 7.73
CA SER A 21 1.15 -2.37 7.74
C SER A 21 2.57 -1.82 7.91
N GLY A 22 2.76 -0.51 7.71
CA GLY A 22 4.08 0.12 7.71
C GLY A 22 4.95 -0.18 6.49
N LEU A 23 4.46 -0.98 5.54
CA LEU A 23 5.20 -1.34 4.32
C LEU A 23 5.03 -0.27 3.23
N THR A 24 6.15 0.23 2.71
CA THR A 24 6.17 1.12 1.54
C THR A 24 6.57 0.37 0.27
N ASN A 25 6.31 0.98 -0.89
CA ASN A 25 6.80 0.47 -2.16
C ASN A 25 8.34 0.34 -2.15
N ASP A 26 9.04 1.28 -1.53
CA ASP A 26 10.50 1.30 -1.44
C ASP A 26 11.02 0.08 -0.66
N ILE A 27 10.39 -0.26 0.47
CA ILE A 27 10.71 -1.46 1.27
C ILE A 27 10.47 -2.72 0.45
N ILE A 28 9.33 -2.79 -0.25
CA ILE A 28 8.99 -3.96 -1.06
C ILE A 28 9.99 -4.14 -2.21
N LYS A 29 10.40 -3.05 -2.89
CA LYS A 29 11.42 -3.11 -3.95
C LYS A 29 12.79 -3.52 -3.41
N ALA A 30 13.15 -3.07 -2.21
CA ALA A 30 14.42 -3.39 -1.56
C ALA A 30 14.51 -4.84 -1.04
N SER A 31 13.38 -5.55 -0.94
CA SER A 31 13.30 -6.92 -0.41
C SER A 31 14.00 -8.00 -1.25
N GLY A 32 14.43 -7.66 -2.46
CA GLY A 32 15.19 -8.55 -3.34
C GLY A 32 14.40 -9.80 -3.76
N THR A 33 15.13 -10.84 -4.15
CA THR A 33 14.54 -12.08 -4.68
C THR A 33 13.68 -12.82 -3.67
N ALA A 34 14.10 -12.85 -2.39
CA ALA A 34 13.35 -13.50 -1.32
C ALA A 34 11.97 -12.85 -1.09
N GLY A 35 11.90 -11.52 -1.11
CA GLY A 35 10.62 -10.82 -0.97
C GLY A 35 9.71 -11.01 -2.18
N ILE A 36 10.26 -11.03 -3.40
CA ILE A 36 9.50 -11.33 -4.62
C ILE A 36 8.90 -12.75 -4.57
N GLN A 37 9.68 -13.74 -4.12
CA GLN A 37 9.19 -15.11 -3.97
C GLN A 37 8.07 -15.20 -2.93
N THR A 38 8.24 -14.53 -1.79
CA THR A 38 7.24 -14.48 -0.70
C THR A 38 5.93 -13.85 -1.18
N LEU A 39 6.01 -12.71 -1.88
CA LEU A 39 4.83 -12.03 -2.45
C LEU A 39 4.13 -12.90 -3.51
N LEU A 40 4.90 -13.57 -4.37
CA LEU A 40 4.32 -14.45 -5.38
C LEU A 40 3.61 -15.65 -4.73
N GLN A 41 4.17 -16.20 -3.65
CA GLN A 41 3.52 -17.26 -2.90
C GLN A 41 2.20 -16.77 -2.28
N LEU A 42 2.21 -15.60 -1.62
CA LEU A 42 0.99 -14.98 -1.08
C LEU A 42 -0.08 -14.81 -2.15
N CYS A 43 0.28 -14.25 -3.32
CA CYS A 43 -0.67 -14.10 -4.44
C CYS A 43 -1.25 -15.44 -4.90
N ARG A 44 -0.44 -16.50 -4.95
CA ARG A 44 -0.90 -17.84 -5.33
C ARG A 44 -1.84 -18.44 -4.29
N GLU A 45 -1.56 -18.26 -3.01
CA GLU A 45 -2.42 -18.72 -1.92
C GLU A 45 -3.77 -18.03 -1.94
N ILE A 46 -3.79 -16.70 -2.13
CA ILE A 46 -5.03 -15.92 -2.29
C ILE A 46 -5.83 -16.43 -3.49
N TRP A 47 -5.16 -16.63 -4.64
CA TRP A 47 -5.80 -17.11 -5.85
C TRP A 47 -6.39 -18.52 -5.69
N ARG A 48 -5.64 -19.44 -5.08
CA ARG A 48 -6.07 -20.84 -4.90
C ARG A 48 -7.21 -20.97 -3.90
N ASN A 49 -7.18 -20.19 -2.82
CA ASN A 49 -8.15 -20.28 -1.74
C ASN A 49 -9.36 -19.34 -1.94
N CYS A 50 -9.32 -18.47 -2.96
CA CYS A 50 -10.31 -17.42 -3.22
C CYS A 50 -10.66 -16.60 -1.96
N SER A 51 -9.67 -16.39 -1.09
CA SER A 51 -9.84 -15.76 0.21
C SER A 51 -8.86 -14.61 0.34
N MET A 52 -9.40 -13.43 0.64
CA MET A 52 -8.62 -12.21 0.84
C MET A 52 -8.24 -12.06 2.32
N PRO A 53 -7.03 -11.60 2.63
CA PRO A 53 -6.65 -11.26 4.00
C PRO A 53 -7.62 -10.23 4.57
N THR A 54 -8.18 -10.50 5.75
CA THR A 54 -9.09 -9.56 6.42
C THR A 54 -8.41 -8.22 6.72
N GLU A 55 -7.09 -8.25 6.85
CA GLU A 55 -6.20 -7.13 7.10
C GLU A 55 -6.29 -6.07 6.00
N TRP A 56 -6.56 -6.48 4.76
CA TRP A 56 -6.71 -5.56 3.62
C TRP A 56 -7.98 -4.71 3.68
N ASN A 57 -8.92 -5.04 4.58
CA ASN A 57 -10.10 -4.21 4.82
C ASN A 57 -9.79 -3.00 5.71
N TYR A 58 -8.63 -2.99 6.39
CA TYR A 58 -8.22 -1.87 7.24
C TYR A 58 -7.49 -0.81 6.44
N SER A 59 -7.61 0.43 6.90
CA SER A 59 -6.95 1.59 6.29
C SER A 59 -6.79 2.69 7.33
N MET A 60 -5.75 3.50 7.19
CA MET A 60 -5.54 4.67 8.04
C MET A 60 -6.01 5.93 7.31
N THR A 61 -6.96 6.67 7.91
CA THR A 61 -7.41 7.95 7.35
C THR A 61 -6.68 9.09 8.04
N VAL A 62 -5.90 9.85 7.25
CA VAL A 62 -5.14 11.01 7.73
C VAL A 62 -5.77 12.29 7.18
N PRO A 63 -6.21 13.24 8.03
CA PRO A 63 -6.69 14.53 7.56
C PRO A 63 -5.51 15.42 7.14
N LEU A 64 -5.45 15.80 5.87
CA LEU A 64 -4.44 16.74 5.35
C LEU A 64 -5.05 18.13 5.17
N TYR A 65 -4.48 19.13 5.83
CA TYR A 65 -4.93 20.52 5.69
C TYR A 65 -4.74 21.02 4.24
N LYS A 66 -5.77 21.65 3.66
CA LYS A 66 -5.74 22.15 2.28
C LYS A 66 -4.94 23.44 2.10
N GLY A 67 -4.43 24.04 3.18
CA GLY A 67 -3.73 25.34 3.13
C GLY A 67 -4.68 26.54 3.05
N LYS A 68 -5.99 26.35 3.22
CA LYS A 68 -7.00 27.42 3.11
C LYS A 68 -8.20 27.22 4.04
N GLY A 69 -8.85 28.34 4.38
CA GLY A 69 -9.97 28.39 5.32
C GLY A 69 -9.51 28.38 6.78
N TYR A 70 -10.46 28.19 7.70
CA TYR A 70 -10.16 28.20 9.13
C TYR A 70 -9.71 26.79 9.61
N PRO A 71 -8.56 26.66 10.30
CA PRO A 71 -8.02 25.34 10.67
C PRO A 71 -8.90 24.50 11.61
N LEU A 72 -9.87 25.08 12.31
CA LEU A 72 -10.78 24.32 13.17
C LEU A 72 -11.98 23.75 12.41
N ASN A 73 -12.17 24.11 11.14
CA ASN A 73 -13.26 23.59 10.32
C ASN A 73 -12.84 22.32 9.59
N CYS A 74 -13.57 21.22 9.79
CA CYS A 74 -13.28 19.94 9.12
C CYS A 74 -13.25 20.05 7.57
N SER A 75 -14.03 20.96 6.98
CA SER A 75 -14.07 21.20 5.54
C SER A 75 -12.76 21.74 4.95
N SER A 76 -11.90 22.34 5.79
CA SER A 76 -10.55 22.81 5.43
C SER A 76 -9.54 21.67 5.26
N TYR A 77 -9.92 20.42 5.53
CA TYR A 77 -9.07 19.24 5.36
C TYR A 77 -9.55 18.36 4.21
N ARG A 78 -8.62 17.56 3.68
CA ARG A 78 -8.88 16.45 2.77
C ARG A 78 -8.45 15.17 3.47
N GLY A 79 -9.38 14.24 3.68
CA GLY A 79 -9.03 12.90 4.14
C GLY A 79 -8.21 12.18 3.07
N ILE A 80 -7.05 11.66 3.45
CA ILE A 80 -6.26 10.72 2.65
C ILE A 80 -6.40 9.35 3.30
N ARG A 81 -6.83 8.35 2.53
CA ARG A 81 -6.94 6.97 2.98
C ARG A 81 -5.67 6.23 2.54
N LEU A 82 -4.88 5.80 3.53
CA LEU A 82 -3.69 4.99 3.33
C LEU A 82 -4.07 3.52 3.52
N LEU A 83 -3.76 2.72 2.50
CA LEU A 83 -3.97 1.27 2.45
C LEU A 83 -2.67 0.56 2.81
#